data_AF-A1BFR8-F1
#
_entry.id   AF-A1BFR8-F1
#
_cell.length_a   1.000
_cell.length_b   1.000
_cell.length_c   1.000
_cell.angle_alpha   90.00
_cell.angle_beta   90.00
_cell.angle_gamma   90.00
#
_symmetry.space_group_name_H-M   'P 1'
#
loop_
_entity.id
_entity.type
_entity.pdbx_description
1 polymer ?
#
loop_
_entity_poly.entity_id
_entity_poly.type
_entity_poly.pdbx_seq_one_letter_code
_entity_poly.pdbx_strand_id
1 'polypeptide(L)'
;MKKLRPSGGYRKAASFQTATLIYDATYWFCEKFIDSRSRTLDQMIQAARSGRQNIAEGSRAAATSSQTELRLVNVARSSLEELLLDYEDYLRHRHLRQWASSSAEASAVREVPQRFKRDRSAQSNQSDLTELTDLTDQERWVLYAFWLEHESAEVRANAIICLIHQANYLLDRQIASLEAAFVEEGGYSEQLAAARLAERERKRNETSRHPTPAGAIPSCPQCGSPMVLRTARADKNEGQQFWGCTGYPECRGVIKV
;
A
#
# COMPACT_ATOMS: atom_id res chain seq x y z
N MET A 1 -6.39 -15.43 -4.22
CA MET A 1 -6.10 -15.16 -2.79
C MET A 1 -6.24 -13.68 -2.52
N LYS A 2 -6.96 -13.27 -1.48
CA LYS A 2 -7.06 -11.87 -1.05
C LYS A 2 -5.71 -11.47 -0.45
N LYS A 3 -5.14 -10.34 -0.88
CA LYS A 3 -3.90 -9.81 -0.26
C LYS A 3 -4.19 -9.42 1.19
N LEU A 4 -3.20 -9.61 2.07
CA LEU A 4 -3.30 -9.22 3.48
C LEU A 4 -3.43 -7.70 3.63
N ARG A 5 -2.64 -6.93 2.87
CA ARG A 5 -2.69 -5.46 2.84
C ARG A 5 -3.12 -4.96 1.45
N PRO A 6 -3.90 -3.86 1.37
CA PRO A 6 -4.17 -3.18 0.11
C PRO A 6 -2.89 -2.56 -0.48
N SER A 7 -2.84 -2.37 -1.80
CA SER A 7 -1.68 -1.79 -2.49
C SER A 7 -2.05 -1.25 -3.86
N GLY A 8 -1.31 -0.25 -4.36
CA GLY A 8 -1.36 0.19 -5.76
C GLY A 8 -2.49 1.16 -6.10
N GLY A 9 -3.19 1.69 -5.09
CA GLY A 9 -4.25 2.70 -5.24
C GLY A 9 -3.75 4.14 -5.43
N TYR A 10 -2.45 4.35 -5.61
CA TYR A 10 -1.81 5.67 -5.65
C TYR A 10 -2.43 6.65 -6.67
N ARG A 11 -3.01 6.17 -7.77
CA ARG A 11 -3.62 7.05 -8.80
C ARG A 11 -4.78 7.89 -8.27
N LYS A 12 -5.42 7.45 -7.19
CA LYS A 12 -6.50 8.16 -6.50
C LYS A 12 -5.99 9.00 -5.32
N ALA A 13 -4.70 8.95 -5.00
CA ALA A 13 -4.15 9.72 -3.91
C ALA A 13 -3.92 11.17 -4.35
N ALA A 14 -4.41 12.12 -3.56
CA ALA A 14 -4.20 13.55 -3.83
C ALA A 14 -2.69 13.89 -3.90
N SER A 15 -1.85 13.30 -3.03
CA SER A 15 -0.39 13.47 -3.07
C SER A 15 0.22 13.09 -4.42
N PHE A 16 -0.20 11.94 -4.99
CA PHE A 16 0.28 11.49 -6.30
C PHE A 16 -0.19 12.38 -7.45
N GLN A 17 -1.45 12.82 -7.42
CA GLN A 17 -2.00 13.66 -8.47
C GLN A 17 -1.38 15.06 -8.45
N THR A 18 -1.18 15.65 -7.28
CA THR A 18 -0.46 16.93 -7.15
C THR A 18 1.01 16.77 -7.57
N ALA A 19 1.67 15.68 -7.20
CA ALA A 19 3.05 15.42 -7.67
C ALA A 19 3.13 15.21 -9.19
N THR A 20 2.09 14.64 -9.82
CA THR A 20 1.99 14.55 -11.28
C THR A 20 1.90 15.94 -11.91
N LEU A 21 1.02 16.80 -11.39
CA LEU A 21 0.89 18.18 -11.85
C LEU A 21 2.21 18.95 -11.71
N ILE A 22 2.91 18.80 -10.58
CA ILE A 22 4.24 19.41 -10.36
C ILE A 22 5.25 18.90 -11.37
N TYR A 23 5.29 17.59 -11.64
CA TYR A 23 6.24 17.01 -12.58
C TYR A 23 6.04 17.56 -14.00
N ASP A 24 4.80 17.60 -14.48
CA ASP A 24 4.50 18.10 -15.83
C ASP A 24 4.78 19.61 -15.91
N ALA A 25 4.40 20.38 -14.89
CA ALA A 25 4.71 21.80 -14.81
C ALA A 25 6.21 22.09 -14.76
N THR A 26 6.97 21.24 -14.05
CA THR A 26 8.44 21.36 -13.97
C THR A 26 9.09 21.06 -15.30
N TYR A 27 8.64 20.02 -15.98
CA TYR A 27 9.15 19.67 -17.31
C TYR A 27 8.99 20.85 -18.29
N TRP A 28 7.78 21.41 -18.39
CA TRP A 28 7.51 22.54 -19.29
C TRP A 28 8.13 23.86 -18.83
N PHE A 29 8.32 24.07 -17.53
CA PHE A 29 9.09 25.19 -17.01
C PHE A 29 10.56 25.09 -17.45
N CYS A 30 11.18 23.94 -17.26
CA CYS A 30 12.57 23.70 -17.64
C CYS A 30 12.75 23.83 -19.15
N GLU A 31 11.86 23.25 -19.96
CA GLU A 31 11.88 23.36 -21.43
C GLU A 31 11.87 24.82 -21.90
N LYS A 32 11.09 25.69 -21.24
CA LYS A 32 10.92 27.09 -21.66
C LYS A 32 11.96 28.05 -21.09
N PHE A 33 12.41 27.84 -19.84
CA PHE A 33 13.15 28.88 -19.08
C PHE A 33 14.54 28.46 -18.60
N ILE A 34 14.93 27.20 -18.79
CA ILE A 34 16.25 26.71 -18.40
C ILE A 34 17.03 26.34 -19.66
N ASP A 35 18.31 26.71 -19.69
CA ASP A 35 19.21 26.34 -20.79
C ASP A 35 19.27 24.81 -20.90
N SER A 36 19.12 24.29 -22.12
CA SER A 36 19.03 22.85 -22.38
C SER A 36 20.31 22.06 -22.08
N ARG A 37 21.44 22.75 -21.87
CA ARG A 37 22.73 22.17 -21.49
C ARG A 37 23.02 22.34 -20.00
N SER A 38 22.15 23.02 -19.26
CA SER A 38 22.32 23.25 -17.83
C SER A 38 22.09 21.99 -17.03
N ARG A 39 23.00 21.68 -16.10
CA ARG A 39 22.81 20.60 -15.13
C ARG A 39 21.58 20.81 -14.25
N THR A 40 21.20 22.07 -14.00
CA THR A 40 19.99 22.41 -13.24
C THR A 40 18.73 21.86 -13.91
N LEU A 41 18.67 21.80 -15.24
CA LEU A 41 17.53 21.22 -15.95
C LEU A 41 17.31 19.76 -15.53
N ASP A 42 18.37 18.95 -15.59
CA ASP A 42 18.29 17.54 -15.21
C ASP A 42 17.94 17.36 -13.75
N GLN A 43 18.50 18.20 -12.86
CA GLN A 43 18.28 18.12 -11.41
C GLN A 43 16.80 18.38 -11.09
N MET A 44 16.24 19.48 -11.59
CA MET A 44 14.84 19.83 -11.36
C MET A 44 13.88 18.77 -11.91
N ILE A 45 14.08 18.34 -13.16
CA ILE A 45 13.21 17.31 -13.77
C ILE A 45 13.31 15.99 -13.00
N GLN A 46 14.52 15.60 -12.57
CA GLN A 46 14.70 14.36 -11.83
C GLN A 46 14.15 14.42 -10.41
N ALA A 47 14.29 15.53 -9.71
CA ALA A 47 13.70 15.75 -8.39
C ALA A 47 12.16 15.65 -8.47
N ALA A 48 11.55 16.33 -9.44
CA ALA A 48 10.11 16.26 -9.68
C ALA A 48 9.65 14.83 -10.05
N ARG A 49 10.39 14.14 -10.93
CA ARG A 49 10.12 12.75 -11.33
C ARG A 49 10.20 11.80 -10.14
N SER A 50 11.26 11.94 -9.35
CA SER A 50 11.52 11.14 -8.15
C SER A 50 10.39 11.32 -7.12
N GLY A 51 9.95 12.56 -6.88
CA GLY A 51 8.81 12.88 -6.03
C GLY A 51 7.57 12.07 -6.40
N ARG A 52 7.18 12.11 -7.68
CA ARG A 52 6.02 11.35 -8.18
C ARG A 52 6.22 9.84 -8.14
N GLN A 53 7.39 9.34 -8.56
CA GLN A 53 7.64 7.89 -8.70
C GLN A 53 7.67 7.17 -7.38
N ASN A 54 8.33 7.74 -6.37
CA ASN A 54 8.45 7.10 -5.07
C ASN A 54 7.08 6.95 -4.37
N ILE A 55 6.11 7.83 -4.64
CA ILE A 55 4.72 7.66 -4.17
C ILE A 55 4.08 6.40 -4.79
N ALA A 56 4.24 6.22 -6.10
CA ALA A 56 3.69 5.06 -6.82
C ALA A 56 4.37 3.76 -6.39
N GLU A 57 5.70 3.76 -6.29
CA GLU A 57 6.49 2.62 -5.86
C GLU A 57 6.17 2.24 -4.41
N GLY A 58 6.10 3.23 -3.50
CA GLY A 58 5.70 3.03 -2.10
C GLY A 58 4.33 2.36 -1.98
N SER A 59 3.33 2.90 -2.68
CA SER A 59 1.98 2.32 -2.69
C SER A 59 1.93 0.90 -3.25
N ARG A 60 2.81 0.54 -4.19
CA ARG A 60 2.90 -0.83 -4.72
C ARG A 60 3.62 -1.77 -3.75
N ALA A 61 4.64 -1.28 -3.05
CA ALA A 61 5.36 -2.01 -2.01
C ALA A 61 4.51 -2.26 -0.75
N ALA A 62 3.46 -1.46 -0.51
CA ALA A 62 2.54 -1.59 0.63
C ALA A 62 2.03 -3.02 0.88
N ALA A 63 1.81 -3.79 -0.20
CA ALA A 63 1.34 -5.18 -0.10
C ALA A 63 2.35 -6.13 0.56
N THR A 64 3.63 -5.80 0.55
CA THR A 64 4.72 -6.69 0.95
C THR A 64 5.64 -6.10 2.01
N SER A 65 5.67 -4.77 2.18
CA SER A 65 6.53 -4.11 3.17
C SER A 65 6.02 -2.71 3.53
N SER A 66 5.46 -2.56 4.72
CA SER A 66 5.09 -1.26 5.30
C SER A 66 6.31 -0.34 5.48
N GLN A 67 7.46 -0.91 5.83
CA GLN A 67 8.70 -0.14 6.01
C GLN A 67 9.21 0.44 4.69
N THR A 68 9.12 -0.34 3.60
CA THR A 68 9.50 0.13 2.27
C THR A 68 8.54 1.19 1.77
N GLU A 69 7.23 1.00 1.99
CA GLU A 69 6.22 2.01 1.69
C GLU A 69 6.53 3.35 2.39
N LEU A 70 6.73 3.33 3.71
CA LEU A 70 7.07 4.52 4.50
C LEU A 70 8.38 5.18 4.03
N ARG A 71 9.42 4.39 3.75
CA ARG A 71 10.69 4.91 3.25
C ARG A 71 10.52 5.62 1.91
N LEU A 72 9.81 5.02 0.96
CA LEU A 72 9.63 5.60 -0.37
C LEU A 72 8.78 6.87 -0.31
N VAL A 73 7.72 6.92 0.50
CA VAL A 73 6.95 8.16 0.69
C VAL A 73 7.82 9.27 1.31
N ASN A 74 8.73 8.95 2.24
CA ASN A 74 9.72 9.90 2.76
C ASN A 74 10.71 10.38 1.68
N VAL A 75 11.16 9.49 0.78
CA VAL A 75 12.02 9.88 -0.36
C VAL A 75 11.25 10.83 -1.27
N ALA A 76 9.98 10.55 -1.58
CA ALA A 76 9.14 11.44 -2.37
C ALA A 76 9.07 12.86 -1.77
N ARG A 77 8.82 12.94 -0.45
CA ARG A 77 8.78 14.20 0.31
C ARG A 77 10.11 14.95 0.26
N SER A 78 11.23 14.22 0.34
CA SER A 78 12.57 14.81 0.26
C SER A 78 12.88 15.32 -1.15
N SER A 79 12.51 14.58 -2.19
CA SER A 79 12.72 15.01 -3.59
C SER A 79 11.92 16.26 -3.95
N LEU A 80 10.71 16.43 -3.39
CA LEU A 80 9.95 17.67 -3.58
C LEU A 80 10.52 18.85 -2.77
N GLU A 81 11.20 18.61 -1.65
CA GLU A 81 11.95 19.66 -0.94
C GLU A 81 13.18 20.11 -1.74
N GLU A 82 13.91 19.18 -2.35
CA GLU A 82 15.02 19.51 -3.26
C GLU A 82 14.53 20.40 -4.41
N LEU A 83 13.42 20.01 -5.04
CA LEU A 83 12.80 20.80 -6.11
C LEU A 83 12.31 22.17 -5.62
N LEU A 84 11.80 22.27 -4.40
CA LEU A 84 11.41 23.55 -3.81
C LEU A 84 12.59 24.52 -3.79
N LEU A 85 13.73 24.05 -3.26
CA LEU A 85 14.95 24.85 -3.18
C LEU A 85 15.44 25.26 -4.57
N ASP A 86 15.35 24.39 -5.58
CA ASP A 86 15.71 24.73 -6.96
C ASP A 86 14.87 25.91 -7.52
N TYR A 87 13.57 25.94 -7.22
CA TYR A 87 12.70 27.05 -7.64
C TYR A 87 12.97 28.35 -6.87
N GLU A 88 13.21 28.26 -5.57
CA GLU A 88 13.58 29.41 -4.75
C GLU A 88 14.91 30.02 -5.22
N ASP A 89 15.89 29.17 -5.53
CA ASP A 89 17.17 29.56 -6.11
C ASP A 89 17.00 30.14 -7.51
N TYR A 90 16.13 29.57 -8.35
CA TYR A 90 15.83 30.12 -9.67
C TYR A 90 15.35 31.57 -9.57
N LEU A 91 14.41 31.84 -8.66
CA LEU A 91 13.86 33.19 -8.44
C LEU A 91 14.94 34.13 -7.88
N ARG A 92 15.63 33.68 -6.82
CA ARG A 92 16.65 34.47 -6.11
C ARG A 92 17.81 34.86 -7.02
N HIS A 93 18.37 33.92 -7.79
CA HIS A 93 19.49 34.18 -8.69
C HIS A 93 19.15 35.09 -9.88
N ARG A 94 17.86 35.26 -10.20
CA ARG A 94 17.37 36.12 -11.29
C ARG A 94 16.72 37.41 -10.79
N HIS A 95 16.79 37.70 -9.50
CA HIS A 95 16.16 38.85 -8.87
C HIS A 95 14.63 38.92 -9.13
N LEU A 96 13.99 37.77 -9.27
CA LEU A 96 12.53 37.66 -9.40
C LEU A 96 11.90 37.61 -8.01
N ARG A 97 10.67 38.13 -7.90
CA ARG A 97 9.97 38.19 -6.62
C ARG A 97 9.44 36.81 -6.25
N GLN A 98 9.81 36.32 -5.07
CA GLN A 98 9.10 35.21 -4.43
C GLN A 98 7.84 35.73 -3.74
N TRP A 99 6.70 35.08 -3.98
CA TRP A 99 5.43 35.44 -3.36
C TRP A 99 5.47 35.13 -1.87
N ALA A 100 5.08 36.10 -1.05
CA ALA A 100 4.85 35.87 0.37
C ALA A 100 3.74 34.82 0.56
N SER A 101 3.82 34.03 1.62
CA SER A 101 2.84 32.97 1.88
C SER A 101 1.41 33.49 2.05
N SER A 102 1.24 34.76 2.44
CA SER A 102 -0.04 35.44 2.60
C SER A 102 -0.45 36.29 1.40
N SER A 103 0.28 36.25 0.28
CA SER A 103 -0.06 37.04 -0.90
C SER A 103 -1.37 36.56 -1.54
N ALA A 104 -2.05 37.46 -2.23
CA ALA A 104 -3.29 37.13 -2.93
C ALA A 104 -3.05 36.09 -4.04
N GLU A 105 -1.92 36.19 -4.74
CA GLU A 105 -1.53 35.28 -5.81
C GLU A 105 -1.26 33.87 -5.28
N ALA A 106 -0.46 33.75 -4.20
CA ALA A 106 -0.19 32.46 -3.56
C ALA A 106 -1.47 31.82 -2.99
N SER A 107 -2.33 32.64 -2.37
CA SER A 107 -3.63 32.17 -1.85
C SER A 107 -4.54 31.69 -2.97
N ALA A 108 -4.58 32.39 -4.10
CA ALA A 108 -5.42 32.01 -5.23
C ALA A 108 -5.05 30.64 -5.82
N VAL A 109 -3.76 30.30 -5.90
CA VAL A 109 -3.30 28.95 -6.30
C VAL A 109 -3.74 27.92 -5.27
N ARG A 110 -3.51 28.19 -3.98
CA ARG A 110 -3.78 27.22 -2.90
C ARG A 110 -5.26 26.95 -2.69
N GLU A 111 -6.12 27.90 -3.04
CA GLU A 111 -7.57 27.81 -2.89
C GLU A 111 -8.28 27.07 -4.03
N VAL A 112 -7.57 26.70 -5.11
CA VAL A 112 -8.16 26.00 -6.26
C VAL A 112 -8.99 24.77 -5.84
N PRO A 113 -8.51 23.86 -4.97
CA PRO A 113 -9.31 22.71 -4.53
C PRO A 113 -10.61 23.11 -3.81
N GLN A 114 -10.57 24.12 -2.93
CA GLN A 114 -11.73 24.59 -2.17
C GLN A 114 -12.75 25.30 -3.07
N ARG A 115 -12.27 26.10 -4.02
CA ARG A 115 -13.11 26.78 -5.01
C ARG A 115 -13.82 25.77 -5.90
N PHE A 116 -13.08 24.80 -6.43
CA PHE A 116 -13.66 23.70 -7.22
C PHE A 116 -14.79 22.99 -6.48
N LYS A 117 -14.57 22.63 -5.21
CA LYS A 117 -15.59 21.97 -4.39
C LYS A 117 -16.83 22.86 -4.16
N ARG A 118 -16.62 24.15 -3.92
CA ARG A 118 -17.72 25.12 -3.72
C ARG A 118 -18.55 25.30 -5.00
N ASP A 119 -17.89 25.48 -6.14
CA ASP A 119 -18.54 25.73 -7.42
C ASP A 119 -19.36 24.51 -7.86
N ARG A 120 -18.85 23.29 -7.65
CA ARG A 120 -19.61 22.05 -7.90
C ARG A 120 -20.80 21.88 -6.98
N SER A 121 -20.64 22.22 -5.70
CA SER A 121 -21.75 22.18 -4.73
C SER A 121 -22.88 23.16 -5.10
N ALA A 122 -22.54 24.28 -5.75
CA ALA A 122 -23.50 25.27 -6.23
C ALA A 122 -24.18 24.86 -7.56
N GLN A 123 -23.54 24.00 -8.36
CA GLN A 123 -24.02 23.55 -9.67
C GLN A 123 -24.84 22.26 -9.61
N SER A 124 -25.58 22.00 -8.51
CA SER A 124 -26.32 20.75 -8.29
C SER A 124 -27.35 20.45 -9.38
N ASN A 125 -26.89 19.84 -10.48
CA ASN A 125 -27.60 19.02 -11.43
C ASN A 125 -26.51 18.31 -12.28
N GLN A 126 -26.28 17.03 -11.98
CA GLN A 126 -25.82 16.04 -12.95
C GLN A 126 -24.31 15.99 -13.30
N SER A 127 -23.41 15.95 -12.31
CA SER A 127 -22.08 15.34 -12.53
C SER A 127 -21.61 14.53 -11.32
N ASP A 128 -21.26 13.26 -11.53
CA ASP A 128 -20.75 12.32 -10.51
C ASP A 128 -19.36 12.67 -9.95
N LEU A 129 -18.70 13.72 -10.48
CA LEU A 129 -17.37 14.17 -10.06
C LEU A 129 -17.50 15.10 -8.83
N THR A 130 -17.19 14.56 -7.64
CA THR A 130 -17.40 15.27 -6.37
C THR A 130 -16.12 15.80 -5.77
N GLU A 131 -14.99 15.17 -6.09
CA GLU A 131 -13.70 15.51 -5.53
C GLU A 131 -12.71 15.86 -6.64
N LEU A 132 -11.72 16.70 -6.32
CA LEU A 132 -10.67 17.04 -7.27
C LEU A 132 -9.96 15.77 -7.77
N THR A 133 -9.94 14.70 -6.97
CA THR A 133 -9.32 13.42 -7.32
C THR A 133 -10.01 12.65 -8.43
N ASP A 134 -11.25 13.03 -8.77
CA ASP A 134 -12.03 12.39 -9.83
C ASP A 134 -11.69 12.95 -11.22
N LEU A 135 -11.04 14.13 -11.27
CA LEU A 135 -10.59 14.75 -12.52
C LEU A 135 -9.45 13.98 -13.19
N THR A 136 -9.48 13.93 -14.51
CA THR A 136 -8.31 13.56 -15.31
C THR A 136 -7.16 14.57 -15.11
N ASP A 137 -5.94 14.17 -15.46
CA ASP A 137 -4.77 15.06 -15.37
C ASP A 137 -4.96 16.32 -16.24
N GLN A 138 -5.58 16.19 -17.42
CA GLN A 138 -5.87 17.31 -18.30
C GLN A 138 -6.90 18.29 -17.72
N GLU A 139 -8.01 17.77 -17.17
CA GLU A 139 -9.03 18.63 -16.54
C GLU A 139 -8.48 19.36 -15.32
N ARG A 140 -7.63 18.67 -14.55
CA ARG A 140 -6.92 19.28 -13.41
C ARG A 140 -5.97 20.37 -13.87
N TRP A 141 -5.21 20.14 -14.94
CA TRP A 141 -4.28 21.11 -15.51
C TRP A 141 -4.98 22.43 -15.85
N VAL A 142 -6.16 22.36 -16.47
CA VAL A 142 -6.97 23.54 -16.84
C VAL A 142 -7.25 24.45 -15.64
N LEU A 143 -7.44 23.91 -14.44
CA LEU A 143 -7.69 24.71 -13.23
C LEU A 143 -6.49 25.56 -12.81
N TYR A 144 -5.28 25.18 -13.22
CA TYR A 144 -4.02 25.85 -12.87
C TYR A 144 -3.36 26.56 -14.07
N ALA A 145 -3.88 26.35 -15.28
CA ALA A 145 -3.31 26.85 -16.54
C ALA A 145 -3.03 28.36 -16.51
N PHE A 146 -3.91 29.15 -15.87
CA PHE A 146 -3.72 30.59 -15.68
C PHE A 146 -2.33 30.95 -15.12
N TRP A 147 -1.80 30.14 -14.20
CA TRP A 147 -0.45 30.34 -13.66
C TRP A 147 0.61 29.50 -14.35
N LEU A 148 0.32 28.23 -14.63
CA LEU A 148 1.33 27.27 -15.13
C LEU A 148 1.68 27.49 -16.61
N GLU A 149 0.81 28.14 -17.38
CA GLU A 149 1.06 28.51 -18.77
C GLU A 149 1.46 29.99 -18.92
N HIS A 150 1.55 30.74 -17.81
CA HIS A 150 1.85 32.18 -17.84
C HIS A 150 3.19 32.51 -18.51
N GLU A 151 3.30 33.62 -19.25
CA GLU A 151 4.52 33.95 -19.99
C GLU A 151 5.73 34.27 -19.09
N SER A 152 5.47 34.83 -17.90
CA SER A 152 6.51 35.11 -16.90
C SER A 152 6.94 33.85 -16.14
N ALA A 153 8.26 33.59 -16.13
CA ALA A 153 8.89 32.58 -15.30
C ALA A 153 8.63 32.81 -13.80
N GLU A 154 8.54 34.06 -13.35
CA GLU A 154 8.24 34.41 -11.96
C GLU A 154 6.90 33.83 -11.52
N VAL A 155 5.86 34.01 -12.34
CA VAL A 155 4.51 33.53 -12.02
C VAL A 155 4.46 32.01 -12.00
N ARG A 156 5.06 31.34 -13.01
CA ARG A 156 5.10 29.88 -13.07
C ARG A 156 5.86 29.29 -11.88
N ALA A 157 7.06 29.78 -11.60
CA ALA A 157 7.89 29.29 -10.50
C ALA A 157 7.17 29.43 -9.15
N ASN A 158 6.58 30.59 -8.87
CA ASN A 158 5.84 30.79 -7.62
C ASN A 158 4.57 29.92 -7.50
N ALA A 159 3.87 29.69 -8.60
CA ALA A 159 2.73 28.77 -8.60
C ALA A 159 3.15 27.32 -8.36
N ILE A 160 4.27 26.88 -8.95
CA ILE A 160 4.83 25.55 -8.71
C ILE A 160 5.31 25.41 -7.27
N ILE A 161 5.94 26.43 -6.68
CA ILE A 161 6.27 26.47 -5.23
C ILE A 161 5.02 26.24 -4.37
N CYS A 162 3.90 26.91 -4.69
CA CYS A 162 2.64 26.71 -3.96
C CYS A 162 2.14 25.27 -4.06
N LEU A 163 2.22 24.66 -5.25
CA LEU A 163 1.85 23.26 -5.46
C LEU A 163 2.77 22.31 -4.68
N ILE A 164 4.08 22.57 -4.66
CA ILE A 164 5.06 21.78 -3.90
C ILE A 164 4.74 21.81 -2.42
N HIS A 165 4.43 22.98 -1.85
CA HIS A 165 4.00 23.06 -0.45
C HIS A 165 2.72 22.25 -0.17
N GLN A 166 1.74 22.27 -1.08
CA GLN A 166 0.53 21.45 -0.95
C GLN A 166 0.86 19.95 -1.01
N ALA A 167 1.72 19.53 -1.94
CA ALA A 167 2.16 18.14 -2.05
C ALA A 167 2.92 17.70 -0.80
N ASN A 168 3.83 18.52 -0.28
CA ASN A 168 4.57 18.24 0.94
C ASN A 168 3.64 18.10 2.15
N TYR A 169 2.66 18.99 2.31
CA TYR A 169 1.64 18.86 3.36
C TYR A 169 0.85 17.54 3.25
N LEU A 170 0.45 17.14 2.04
CA LEU A 170 -0.25 15.88 1.81
C LEU A 170 0.64 14.66 2.13
N LEU A 171 1.92 14.73 1.76
CA LEU A 171 2.90 13.67 2.04
C LEU A 171 3.18 13.55 3.53
N ASP A 172 3.34 14.67 4.24
CA ASP A 172 3.56 14.68 5.70
C ASP A 172 2.37 14.01 6.42
N ARG A 173 1.13 14.31 6.01
CA ARG A 173 -0.06 13.63 6.54
C ARG A 173 -0.11 12.14 6.18
N GLN A 174 0.32 11.79 4.98
CA GLN A 174 0.38 10.39 4.53
C GLN A 174 1.42 9.60 5.33
N ILE A 175 2.59 10.18 5.59
CA ILE A 175 3.66 9.62 6.42
C ILE A 175 3.14 9.37 7.84
N ALA A 176 2.56 10.41 8.47
CA ALA A 176 2.00 10.28 9.82
C ALA A 176 0.91 9.19 9.90
N SER A 177 0.06 9.08 8.87
CA SER A 177 -0.96 8.02 8.80
C SER A 177 -0.34 6.62 8.65
N LEU A 178 0.73 6.47 7.87
CA LEU A 178 1.43 5.20 7.71
C LEU A 178 2.15 4.78 8.99
N GLU A 179 2.73 5.73 9.71
CA GLU A 179 3.37 5.50 11.01
C GLU A 179 2.34 5.07 12.06
N ALA A 180 1.20 5.77 12.15
CA ALA A 180 0.11 5.39 13.04
C ALA A 180 -0.42 3.97 12.74
N ALA A 181 -0.66 3.66 11.46
CA ALA A 181 -1.10 2.33 11.05
C ALA A 181 -0.06 1.25 11.38
N PHE A 182 1.24 1.56 11.27
CA PHE A 182 2.30 0.63 11.65
C PHE A 182 2.30 0.34 13.16
N VAL A 183 2.04 1.36 13.99
CA VAL A 183 1.95 1.20 15.45
C VAL A 183 0.70 0.40 15.86
N GLU A 184 -0.44 0.64 15.21
CA GLU A 184 -1.72 0.01 15.57
C GLU A 184 -1.88 -1.41 15.00
N GLU A 185 -1.56 -1.61 13.72
CA GLU A 185 -1.82 -2.86 13.00
C GLU A 185 -0.61 -3.79 12.90
N GLY A 186 0.57 -3.30 13.31
CA GLY A 186 1.84 -3.99 13.16
C GLY A 186 2.36 -4.04 11.72
N GLY A 187 3.56 -4.60 11.56
CA GLY A 187 4.20 -4.74 10.26
C GLY A 187 3.66 -5.92 9.43
N TYR A 188 3.93 -5.91 8.11
CA TYR A 188 3.58 -7.05 7.24
C TYR A 188 4.10 -8.40 7.75
N SER A 189 5.34 -8.44 8.27
CA SER A 189 5.94 -9.66 8.84
C SER A 189 5.16 -10.19 10.06
N GLU A 190 4.67 -9.30 10.92
CA GLU A 190 3.89 -9.65 12.11
C GLU A 190 2.51 -10.18 11.70
N GLN A 191 1.85 -9.51 10.74
CA GLN A 191 0.58 -9.98 10.18
C GLN A 191 0.73 -11.35 9.49
N LEU A 192 1.84 -11.59 8.78
CA LEU A 192 2.13 -12.88 8.16
C LEU A 192 2.37 -13.98 9.22
N ALA A 193 3.06 -13.65 10.31
CA ALA A 193 3.26 -14.56 11.43
C ALA A 193 1.93 -14.91 12.12
N ALA A 194 1.08 -13.92 12.39
CA ALA A 194 -0.25 -14.12 12.94
C ALA A 194 -1.14 -14.99 12.02
N ALA A 195 -1.15 -14.69 10.72
CA ALA A 195 -1.90 -15.48 9.73
C ALA A 195 -1.40 -16.95 9.65
N ARG A 196 -0.09 -17.18 9.77
CA ARG A 196 0.50 -18.53 9.84
C ARG A 196 0.04 -19.29 11.07
N LEU A 197 -0.04 -18.63 12.24
CA LEU A 197 -0.53 -19.25 13.48
C LEU A 197 -2.02 -19.61 13.38
N ALA A 198 -2.85 -18.70 12.89
CA ALA A 198 -4.28 -18.93 12.69
C ALA A 198 -4.55 -20.11 11.73
N GLU A 199 -3.80 -20.21 10.63
CA GLU A 199 -3.94 -21.34 9.69
C GLU A 199 -3.50 -22.67 10.32
N ARG A 200 -2.47 -22.67 11.18
CA ARG A 200 -2.06 -23.87 11.93
C ARG A 200 -3.16 -24.32 12.89
N GLU A 201 -3.80 -23.39 13.60
CA GLU A 201 -4.92 -23.69 14.50
C GLU A 201 -6.14 -24.20 13.73
N ARG A 202 -6.47 -23.58 12.59
CA ARG A 202 -7.56 -24.05 11.71
C ARG A 202 -7.33 -25.49 11.27
N LYS A 203 -6.13 -25.81 10.79
CA LYS A 203 -5.75 -27.19 10.39
C LYS A 203 -5.85 -28.16 11.57
N ARG A 204 -5.37 -27.78 12.76
CA ARG A 204 -5.48 -28.61 13.98
C ARG A 204 -6.95 -28.88 14.33
N ASN A 205 -7.80 -27.86 14.27
CA ASN A 205 -9.22 -27.98 14.55
C ASN A 205 -9.97 -28.83 13.50
N GLU A 206 -9.59 -28.73 12.22
CA GLU A 206 -10.11 -29.60 11.14
C GLU A 206 -9.71 -31.06 11.34
N THR A 207 -8.45 -31.34 11.71
CA THR A 207 -8.00 -32.70 12.04
C THR A 207 -8.72 -33.26 13.28
N SER A 208 -9.11 -32.42 14.24
CA SER A 208 -9.89 -32.85 15.41
C SER A 208 -11.39 -33.07 15.14
N ARG A 209 -11.96 -32.48 14.07
CA ARG A 209 -13.38 -32.60 13.70
C ARG A 209 -13.68 -33.80 12.78
N HIS A 210 -12.66 -34.32 12.11
CA HIS A 210 -12.70 -35.62 11.45
C HIS A 210 -11.70 -36.55 12.11
N PRO A 211 -12.09 -37.32 13.16
CA PRO A 211 -11.31 -38.49 13.48
C PRO A 211 -11.34 -39.37 12.23
N THR A 212 -10.20 -39.54 11.58
CA THR A 212 -10.04 -40.49 10.48
C THR A 212 -10.54 -41.86 10.98
N PRO A 213 -11.68 -42.40 10.52
CA PRO A 213 -12.11 -43.72 10.94
C PRO A 213 -11.51 -44.73 9.98
N ALA A 214 -10.22 -45.02 10.17
CA ALA A 214 -9.54 -46.14 9.53
C ALA A 214 -8.26 -46.45 10.32
N GLY A 215 -8.41 -47.06 11.50
CA GLY A 215 -7.27 -47.47 12.32
C GLY A 215 -7.46 -47.43 13.83
N ALA A 216 -8.68 -47.16 14.33
CA ALA A 216 -8.94 -47.24 15.76
C ALA A 216 -8.76 -48.70 16.22
N ILE A 217 -7.69 -48.94 16.96
CA ILE A 217 -7.43 -50.23 17.62
C ILE A 217 -8.60 -50.48 18.59
N PRO A 218 -9.38 -51.56 18.42
CA PRO A 218 -10.48 -51.84 19.32
C PRO A 218 -9.96 -52.23 20.71
N SER A 219 -10.77 -51.96 21.73
CA SER A 219 -10.53 -52.43 23.10
C SER A 219 -11.07 -53.85 23.29
N CYS A 220 -10.38 -54.67 24.07
CA CYS A 220 -10.76 -56.05 24.31
C CYS A 220 -12.12 -56.13 25.04
N PRO A 221 -13.10 -56.93 24.56
CA PRO A 221 -14.42 -57.01 25.16
C PRO A 221 -14.42 -57.73 26.52
N GLN A 222 -13.31 -58.39 26.90
CA GLN A 222 -13.21 -59.13 28.16
C GLN A 222 -12.54 -58.33 29.29
N CYS A 223 -11.56 -57.47 28.98
CA CYS A 223 -10.77 -56.77 30.00
C CYS A 223 -10.53 -55.27 29.71
N GLY A 224 -10.96 -54.76 28.56
CA GLY A 224 -10.76 -53.37 28.17
C GLY A 224 -9.38 -53.01 27.64
N SER A 225 -8.37 -53.89 27.75
CA SER A 225 -7.01 -53.65 27.23
C SER A 225 -6.99 -53.47 25.71
N PRO A 226 -6.03 -52.70 25.13
CA PRO A 226 -5.91 -52.52 23.69
C PRO A 226 -5.62 -53.85 22.98
N MET A 227 -6.08 -53.97 21.73
CA MET A 227 -5.90 -55.19 20.93
C MET A 227 -4.79 -55.04 19.88
N VAL A 228 -4.26 -56.16 19.38
CA VAL A 228 -3.26 -56.19 18.32
C VAL A 228 -3.74 -57.10 17.19
N LEU A 229 -3.53 -56.68 15.94
CA LEU A 229 -3.89 -57.47 14.76
C LEU A 229 -2.95 -58.69 14.66
N ARG A 230 -3.51 -59.88 14.63
CA ARG A 230 -2.81 -61.17 14.55
C ARG A 230 -3.34 -61.97 13.38
N THR A 231 -2.48 -62.79 12.79
CA THR A 231 -2.85 -63.73 11.72
C THR A 231 -2.92 -65.13 12.28
N ALA A 232 -4.03 -65.83 12.06
CA ALA A 232 -4.20 -67.22 12.48
C ALA A 232 -3.25 -68.15 11.71
N ARG A 233 -2.59 -69.06 12.44
CA ARG A 233 -1.59 -70.01 11.92
C ARG A 233 -2.05 -71.48 12.02
N ALA A 234 -3.35 -71.73 12.17
CA ALA A 234 -3.90 -73.07 12.37
C ALA A 234 -4.99 -73.39 11.35
N ASP A 235 -4.97 -74.65 10.91
CA ASP A 235 -5.46 -75.21 9.64
C ASP A 235 -6.78 -74.66 9.06
N LYS A 236 -7.81 -74.42 9.89
CA LYS A 236 -9.15 -74.04 9.37
C LYS A 236 -9.35 -72.55 9.11
N ASN A 237 -8.51 -71.68 9.67
CA ASN A 237 -8.58 -70.22 9.50
C ASN A 237 -7.21 -69.61 9.15
N GLU A 238 -6.31 -70.43 8.61
CA GLU A 238 -4.95 -70.01 8.29
C GLU A 238 -4.96 -68.79 7.34
N GLY A 239 -4.21 -67.75 7.70
CA GLY A 239 -4.14 -66.50 6.94
C GLY A 239 -5.20 -65.46 7.27
N GLN A 240 -6.26 -65.79 8.02
CA GLN A 240 -7.24 -64.78 8.45
C GLN A 240 -6.68 -63.90 9.56
N GLN A 241 -6.96 -62.59 9.47
CA GLN A 241 -6.59 -61.61 10.48
C GLN A 241 -7.70 -61.46 11.54
N PHE A 242 -7.29 -61.28 12.79
CA PHE A 242 -8.19 -60.98 13.90
C PHE A 242 -7.48 -60.06 14.91
N TRP A 243 -8.24 -59.29 15.66
CA TRP A 243 -7.72 -58.55 16.81
C TRP A 243 -7.63 -59.49 18.01
N GLY A 244 -6.45 -59.62 18.61
CA GLY A 244 -6.22 -60.37 19.84
C GLY A 244 -5.81 -59.45 20.99
N CYS A 245 -6.23 -59.77 22.23
CA CYS A 245 -5.86 -58.99 23.40
C CYS A 245 -4.32 -58.95 23.60
N THR A 246 -3.80 -57.79 24.00
CA THR A 246 -2.38 -57.63 24.39
C THR A 246 -2.02 -58.37 25.67
N GLY A 247 -2.98 -58.62 26.57
CA GLY A 247 -2.79 -59.39 27.80
C GLY A 247 -2.83 -60.92 27.64
N TYR A 248 -2.66 -61.46 26.43
CA TYR A 248 -2.53 -62.91 26.25
C TYR A 248 -1.20 -63.41 26.86
N PRO A 249 -1.17 -64.53 27.62
CA PRO A 249 -2.20 -65.59 27.71
C PRO A 249 -3.27 -65.41 28.78
N GLU A 250 -3.16 -64.39 29.64
CA GLU A 250 -4.01 -64.14 30.81
C GLU A 250 -5.44 -63.71 30.40
N CYS A 251 -5.56 -62.97 29.30
CA CYS A 251 -6.82 -62.62 28.65
C CYS A 251 -6.84 -63.11 27.20
N ARG A 252 -7.84 -63.92 26.84
CA ARG A 252 -7.97 -64.56 25.51
C ARG A 252 -9.01 -63.89 24.61
N GLY A 253 -9.40 -62.66 24.90
CA GLY A 253 -10.40 -61.93 24.11
C GLY A 253 -9.95 -61.69 22.67
N VAL A 254 -10.86 -61.92 21.73
CA VAL A 254 -10.66 -61.78 20.28
C VAL A 254 -11.82 -61.04 19.62
N ILE A 255 -11.54 -60.28 18.57
CA ILE A 255 -12.53 -59.65 17.69
C ILE A 255 -12.14 -60.01 16.26
N LYS A 256 -13.09 -60.53 15.48
CA LYS A 256 -12.86 -60.81 14.05
C LYS A 256 -12.77 -59.50 13.28
N VAL A 257 -11.83 -59.42 12.35
CA VAL A 257 -11.71 -58.29 11.40
C VAL A 257 -12.77 -58.45 10.33
#